data_AF-A0A9P6N8N8-F1
#
_entry.id   AF-A0A9P6N8N8-F1
#
_cell.length_a   1.000
_cell.length_b   1.000
_cell.length_c   1.000
_cell.angle_alpha   90.00
_cell.angle_beta   90.00
_cell.angle_gamma   90.00
#
_symmetry.space_group_name_H-M   'P 1'
#
loop_
_entity.id
_entity.type
_entity.pdbx_description
1 polymer ?
#
loop_
_entity_poly.entity_id
_entity_poly.type
_entity_poly.pdbx_seq_one_letter_code
_entity_poly.pdbx_strand_id
1 'polypeptide(L)' 'MPDVVIMPNGKILIVNGGMSGMAGYGNLHDMVSYSNCANPIYTPVLYNAGAAPGKRFSLSNMLTSTIP' A
#
# COMPACT_ATOMS: atom_id res chain seq x y z
N MET A 1 5.48 -0.48 3.43
CA MET A 1 5.31 -1.94 3.23
C MET A 1 3.82 -2.23 3.18
N PRO A 2 3.25 -2.46 1.98
CA PRO A 2 1.83 -2.78 1.82
C PRO A 2 1.53 -4.23 2.18
N ASP A 3 0.29 -4.50 2.60
CA ASP A 3 -0.26 -5.85 2.69
C ASP A 3 -1.03 -6.21 1.42
N VAL A 4 -1.18 -7.51 1.14
CA VAL A 4 -1.75 -7.99 -0.12
C VAL A 4 -2.80 -9.07 0.13
N VAL A 5 -3.96 -8.93 -0.52
CA VAL A 5 -5.06 -9.90 -0.46
C VAL A 5 -5.42 -10.34 -1.87
N ILE A 6 -5.51 -11.66 -2.07
CA ILE A 6 -6.04 -12.26 -3.32
C ILE A 6 -7.55 -12.34 -3.21
N MET A 7 -8.25 -11.77 -4.19
CA MET A 7 -9.71 -11.76 -4.24
C MET A 7 -10.26 -13.02 -4.93
N PRO A 8 -11.52 -13.43 -4.67
CA PRO A 8 -12.13 -14.60 -5.32
C PRO A 8 -12.17 -14.54 -6.86
N ASN A 9 -12.13 -13.34 -7.44
CA ASN A 9 -12.10 -13.12 -8.89
C ASN A 9 -10.68 -13.09 -9.48
N GLY A 10 -9.66 -13.48 -8.71
CA GLY A 10 -8.25 -13.54 -9.14
C GLY A 10 -7.55 -12.18 -9.20
N LYS A 11 -8.23 -11.07 -8.89
CA LYS A 11 -7.58 -9.77 -8.72
C LYS A 11 -6.85 -9.69 -7.39
N ILE A 12 -5.88 -8.79 -7.31
CA ILE A 12 -5.07 -8.59 -6.11
C ILE A 12 -5.36 -7.20 -5.56
N LEU A 13 -5.76 -7.12 -4.30
CA LEU A 13 -5.89 -5.87 -3.57
C LEU A 13 -4.59 -5.62 -2.81
N ILE A 14 -3.95 -4.48 -3.08
CA ILE A 14 -2.77 -3.99 -2.37
C ILE A 14 -3.26 -2.95 -1.37
N VAL A 15 -3.16 -3.28 -0.08
CA VAL A 15 -3.72 -2.50 1.02
C VAL A 15 -2.64 -1.59 1.60
N ASN A 16 -2.76 -0.29 1.31
CA ASN A 16 -2.09 0.84 1.97
C ASN A 16 -0.61 0.59 2.36
N GLY A 17 -0.11 1.26 3.41
CA GLY A 17 1.28 1.13 3.89
C GLY A 17 2.09 2.41 3.72
N GLY A 18 3.35 2.44 4.17
CA GLY A 18 4.22 3.62 4.00
C GLY A 18 5.02 3.60 2.69
N MET A 19 5.20 4.78 2.09
CA MET A 19 6.06 5.02 0.90
C MET A 19 7.55 4.93 1.22
N SER A 20 7.92 5.15 2.48
CA SER A 20 9.29 5.04 2.95
C SER A 20 9.35 4.19 4.20
N GLY A 21 10.32 3.29 4.28
CA GLY A 21 10.65 2.65 5.53
C GLY A 21 11.65 1.51 5.42
N MET A 22 12.15 1.08 6.57
CA MET A 22 13.09 -0.03 6.73
C MET A 22 12.58 -0.99 7.80
N ALA A 23 13.00 -2.26 7.72
CA ALA A 23 12.69 -3.26 8.73
C ALA A 23 13.21 -2.86 10.12
N GLY A 24 12.46 -3.24 11.17
CA GLY A 24 12.75 -2.90 12.56
C GLY A 24 11.92 -1.73 13.08
N TYR A 25 12.23 -1.31 14.31
CA TYR A 25 11.54 -0.23 15.02
C TYR A 25 12.54 0.44 15.99
N GLY A 26 12.53 1.76 16.08
CA GLY A 26 13.34 2.49 17.06
C GLY A 26 14.86 2.49 16.80
N ASN A 27 15.32 2.01 15.64
CA ASN A 27 16.75 1.77 15.37
C ASN A 27 17.33 2.65 14.25
N LEU A 28 16.57 3.61 13.74
CA LEU A 28 17.04 4.59 12.76
C LEU A 28 17.16 5.98 13.40
N HIS A 29 17.94 6.86 12.76
CA HIS A 29 18.02 8.26 13.17
C HIS A 29 16.75 9.04 12.74
N ASP A 30 16.34 8.86 11.48
CA ASP A 30 15.22 9.58 10.86
C ASP A 30 13.90 8.81 10.98
N MET A 31 13.49 8.53 12.22
CA MET A 31 12.23 7.83 12.52
C MET A 31 11.06 8.82 12.62
N VAL A 32 9.84 8.33 12.40
CA VAL A 32 8.62 9.04 12.82
C VAL A 32 8.22 8.53 14.19
N SER A 33 8.46 9.35 15.22
CA SER A 33 8.35 8.96 16.63
C SER A 33 9.27 7.77 16.96
N TYR A 34 8.76 6.54 16.92
CA TYR A 34 9.57 5.32 17.09
C TYR A 34 9.45 4.37 15.88
N SER A 35 8.68 4.75 14.85
CA SER A 35 8.48 3.98 13.63
C SER A 35 9.55 4.29 12.59
N ASN A 36 10.12 3.23 12.00
CA ASN A 36 11.00 3.34 10.83
C ASN A 36 10.24 3.52 9.50
N CYS A 37 8.91 3.67 9.55
CA CYS A 37 8.03 3.79 8.40
C CYS A 37 7.34 5.15 8.43
N ALA A 38 7.28 5.81 7.28
CA ALA A 38 6.73 7.16 7.10
C ALA A 38 6.00 7.28 5.76
N ASN A 39 5.36 8.44 5.55
CA ASN A 39 4.66 8.79 4.31
C ASN A 39 3.56 7.78 3.96
N PRO A 40 2.48 7.71 4.77
CA PRO A 40 1.39 6.75 4.56
C PRO A 40 0.71 6.93 3.18
N ILE A 41 0.44 5.81 2.53
CA ILE A 41 -0.48 5.68 1.40
C ILE A 41 -1.86 5.35 1.96
N TYR A 42 -2.82 6.23 1.70
CA TYR A 42 -4.18 6.10 2.22
C TYR A 42 -5.17 5.45 1.24
N THR A 43 -4.81 5.39 -0.04
CA THR A 43 -5.66 4.83 -1.09
C THR A 43 -5.09 3.48 -1.54
N PRO A 44 -5.85 2.38 -1.43
CA PRO A 44 -5.40 1.08 -1.88
C PRO A 44 -5.37 1.01 -3.41
N VAL A 45 -4.67 0.00 -3.93
CA VAL A 45 -4.54 -0.22 -5.38
C VAL A 45 -5.07 -1.59 -5.74
N LEU A 46 -5.91 -1.65 -6.77
CA LEU A 46 -6.37 -2.91 -7.35
C LEU A 46 -5.47 -3.31 -8.52
N TYR A 47 -4.90 -4.50 -8.45
CA TYR A 47 -4.18 -5.12 -9.56
C TYR A 47 -5.03 -6.17 -10.28
N ASN A 48 -5.08 -6.07 -11.61
CA ASN A 48 -5.76 -7.01 -12.49
C ASN A 48 -4.79 -7.51 -13.58
N ALA A 49 -4.34 -8.76 -13.48
CA ALA A 49 -3.42 -9.36 -14.45
C ALA A 49 -4.01 -9.46 -15.87
N GLY A 50 -5.35 -9.56 -15.99
CA GLY A 50 -6.05 -9.66 -17.27
C GLY A 50 -6.27 -8.33 -17.98
N ALA A 51 -5.93 -7.18 -17.37
CA ALA A 51 -6.02 -5.89 -18.03
C ALA A 51 -4.85 -5.67 -19.01
N ALA A 52 -5.06 -4.79 -19.99
CA ALA A 52 -4.05 -4.42 -20.98
C ALA A 52 -2.74 -3.94 -20.33
N PRO A 53 -1.58 -4.14 -20.97
CA PRO A 53 -0.31 -3.57 -20.50
C PRO A 53 -0.44 -2.07 -20.21
N GLY A 54 0.13 -1.63 -19.07
CA GLY A 54 0.01 -0.25 -18.59
C GLY A 54 -1.33 0.11 -17.93
N LYS A 55 -2.32 -0.80 -17.88
CA LYS A 55 -3.63 -0.60 -17.23
C LYS A 55 -3.94 -1.63 -16.14
N ARG A 56 -2.91 -2.33 -15.65
CA ARG A 56 -3.08 -3.40 -14.65
C ARG A 56 -3.30 -2.91 -13.23
N PHE A 57 -2.86 -1.70 -12.91
CA PHE A 57 -3.10 -1.06 -11.62
C PHE A 57 -4.19 0.00 -11.77
N SER A 58 -5.12 0.02 -10.82
CA SER A 58 -6.20 1.00 -10.80
C SER A 58 -6.52 1.45 -9.37
N LEU A 59 -6.86 2.73 -9.24
CA LEU A 59 -7.43 3.34 -8.04
C LEU A 59 -8.96 3.45 -8.11
N SER A 60 -9.58 3.02 -9.21
CA SER A 60 -11.02 3.14 -9.39
C SER A 60 -11.78 2.38 -8.31
N ASN A 61 -12.77 3.05 -7.70
CA ASN A 61 -13.61 2.52 -6.63
C ASN A 61 -12.84 2.15 -5.34
N MET A 62 -11.61 2.67 -5.16
CA MET A 62 -10.84 2.50 -3.94
C MET A 62 -11.11 3.68 -3.00
N LEU A 63 -11.67 3.39 -1.81
CA LEU A 63 -11.92 4.41 -0.79
C LEU A 63 -10.59 4.84 -0.16
N THR A 64 -10.41 6.16 0.00
CA THR A 64 -9.24 6.71 0.68
C THR A 64 -9.52 6.78 2.17
N SER A 65 -8.62 6.22 2.98
CA SER A 65 -8.72 6.30 4.45
C SER A 65 -8.60 7.75 4.93
N THR A 66 -9.40 8.12 5.93
CA THR A 66 -9.28 9.40 6.65
C THR A 66 -8.59 9.26 7.99
N ILE A 67 -8.08 8.07 8.30
CA ILE A 67 -7.33 7.78 9.53
C ILE A 67 -5.87 8.17 9.27
N PRO A 68 -5.28 9.12 10.04
CA PRO A 68 -3.91 9.58 9.87
C PRO A 68 -2.87 8.47 10.08
#